data_AF-A0A1F6D917-F1
#
_entry.id   AF-A0A1F6D917-F1
#
_cell.length_a   1.000
_cell.length_b   1.000
_cell.length_c   1.000
_cell.angle_alpha   90.00
_cell.angle_beta   90.00
_cell.angle_gamma   90.00
#
_symmetry.space_group_name_H-M   'P 1'
#
loop_
_entity.id
_entity.type
_entity.pdbx_description
1 polymer ?
#
loop_
_entity_poly.entity_id
_entity_poly.type
_entity_poly.pdbx_seq_one_letter_code
_entity_poly.pdbx_strand_id
1 'polypeptide(L)'
;MNLDAITGVYSAIPTDWMILGVFAIFAAFDILRSGARRACTAALALPIALLLFVTTENTAFIGELVRQFSTPILQVVLVGILFAAAFVTISRIGLSWGGETGQTIQAAVGGVALAAIVTTLWLATPALQEVWSFGPQVAEIFGESYRFFWLFGSYAALAFVRNG
;
A
#
# COMPACT_ATOMS: atom_id res chain seq x y z
N MET A 1 35.54 3.81 -4.19
CA MET A 1 34.20 3.24 -3.91
C MET A 1 34.05 2.05 -4.84
N ASN A 2 34.00 0.84 -4.29
CA ASN A 2 34.10 -0.40 -5.08
C ASN A 2 32.76 -0.65 -5.77
N LEU A 3 32.61 -0.14 -7.00
CA LEU A 3 31.40 -0.32 -7.80
C LEU A 3 31.08 -1.81 -8.00
N ASP A 4 32.10 -2.67 -8.05
CA ASP A 4 31.95 -4.13 -8.17
C ASP A 4 31.38 -4.81 -6.92
N ALA A 5 31.64 -4.27 -5.72
CA ALA A 5 31.05 -4.77 -4.48
C ALA A 5 29.58 -4.33 -4.36
N ILE A 6 29.24 -3.16 -4.90
CA ILE A 6 27.86 -2.67 -4.95
C ILE A 6 27.08 -3.50 -5.97
N THR A 7 27.58 -3.67 -7.19
CA THR A 7 26.90 -4.49 -8.22
C THR A 7 26.72 -5.96 -7.80
N GLY A 8 27.68 -6.53 -7.04
CA GLY A 8 27.56 -7.87 -6.49
C GLY A 8 26.51 -8.04 -5.39
N VAL A 9 26.19 -6.98 -4.63
CA VAL A 9 25.07 -6.97 -3.67
C VAL A 9 23.74 -6.76 -4.39
N TYR A 10 23.71 -5.93 -5.44
CA TYR A 10 22.51 -5.67 -6.24
C TYR A 10 22.07 -6.87 -7.09
N SER A 11 22.98 -7.75 -7.52
CA SER A 11 22.63 -8.98 -8.23
C SER A 11 22.08 -10.08 -7.31
N ALA A 12 22.30 -9.96 -6.00
CA ALA A 12 21.85 -10.93 -4.99
C ALA A 12 20.48 -10.58 -4.38
N ILE A 13 20.02 -9.33 -4.48
CA ILE A 13 18.73 -8.87 -3.93
C ILE A 13 17.68 -8.93 -5.03
N PRO A 14 16.61 -9.73 -4.87
CA PRO A 14 15.51 -9.74 -5.82
C PRO A 14 14.91 -8.34 -6.00
N THR A 15 14.64 -7.95 -7.25
CA THR A 15 14.13 -6.62 -7.62
C THR A 15 12.91 -6.18 -6.79
N ASP A 16 12.04 -7.14 -6.43
CA ASP A 16 10.86 -6.88 -5.61
C ASP A 16 11.21 -6.25 -4.25
N TRP A 17 12.24 -6.77 -3.56
CA TRP A 17 12.66 -6.24 -2.26
C TRP A 17 13.24 -4.84 -2.37
N MET A 18 13.89 -4.51 -3.48
CA MET A 18 14.35 -3.15 -3.75
C MET A 18 13.16 -2.21 -3.93
N ILE A 19 12.14 -2.60 -4.70
CA ILE A 19 10.93 -1.79 -4.90
C ILE A 19 10.21 -1.56 -3.56
N LEU A 20 10.01 -2.61 -2.77
CA LEU A 20 9.36 -2.52 -1.45
C LEU A 20 10.17 -1.67 -0.47
N GLY A 21 11.49 -1.85 -0.43
CA GLY A 21 12.37 -1.07 0.44
C GLY A 21 12.38 0.41 0.08
N VAL A 22 12.46 0.74 -1.21
CA VAL A 22 12.37 2.12 -1.70
C VAL A 22 11.02 2.73 -1.33
N PHE A 23 9.91 2.02 -1.57
CA PHE A 23 8.58 2.48 -1.19
C PHE A 23 8.47 2.74 0.32
N ALA A 24 8.95 1.82 1.16
CA ALA A 24 8.95 1.96 2.60
C ALA A 24 9.77 3.17 3.07
N ILE A 25 10.92 3.43 2.45
CA ILE A 25 11.76 4.60 2.75
C ILE A 25 11.03 5.90 2.39
N PHE A 26 10.44 5.99 1.19
CA PHE A 26 9.66 7.17 0.80
C PHE A 26 8.46 7.41 1.73
N ALA A 27 7.75 6.35 2.09
CA ALA A 27 6.67 6.42 3.06
C ALA A 27 7.16 6.90 4.44
N ALA A 28 8.29 6.38 4.92
CA ALA A 28 8.90 6.83 6.17
C ALA A 28 9.29 8.31 6.12
N PHE A 29 9.87 8.79 5.01
CA PHE A 29 10.17 10.21 4.83
C PHE A 29 8.92 11.09 4.80
N ASP A 30 7.83 10.63 4.18
CA ASP A 30 6.55 11.36 4.21
C ASP A 30 5.99 11.43 5.63
N ILE A 31 6.08 10.36 6.42
CA ILE A 31 5.66 10.33 7.82
C ILE A 31 6.54 11.24 8.70
N LEU A 32 7.85 11.23 8.48
CA LEU A 32 8.78 12.16 9.16
C LEU A 32 8.41 13.62 8.91
N ARG A 33 8.02 13.95 7.67
CA ARG A 33 7.77 15.32 7.24
C ARG A 33 6.36 15.82 7.57
N SER A 34 5.36 14.96 7.44
CA SER A 34 3.93 15.34 7.48
C SER A 34 3.13 14.63 8.57
N GLY A 35 3.80 13.82 9.40
CA GLY A 35 3.18 13.00 10.43
C GLY A 35 2.50 11.74 9.88
N ALA A 36 1.99 10.92 10.79
CA ALA A 36 1.37 9.63 10.45
C ALA A 36 0.03 9.77 9.69
N ARG A 37 -0.56 10.98 9.63
CA ARG A 37 -1.89 11.22 9.07
C ARG A 37 -2.05 10.70 7.64
N ARG A 38 -1.12 11.01 6.74
CA ARG A 38 -1.23 10.65 5.32
C ARG A 38 -1.08 9.14 5.13
N ALA A 39 -0.12 8.53 5.81
CA ALA A 39 0.10 7.09 5.78
C ALA A 39 -1.11 6.32 6.35
N CYS A 40 -1.68 6.75 7.48
CA CYS A 40 -2.88 6.13 8.05
C CYS A 40 -4.10 6.30 7.14
N THR A 41 -4.29 7.48 6.55
CA THR A 41 -5.36 7.70 5.57
C THR A 41 -5.18 6.78 4.36
N ALA A 42 -3.96 6.68 3.81
CA ALA A 42 -3.67 5.79 2.68
C ALA A 42 -3.93 4.32 3.03
N ALA A 43 -3.48 3.87 4.20
CA ALA A 43 -3.68 2.51 4.69
C ALA A 43 -5.16 2.14 4.85
N LEU A 44 -6.03 3.11 5.17
CA LEU A 44 -7.48 2.90 5.24
C LEU A 44 -8.17 3.05 3.89
N ALA A 45 -7.69 3.96 3.04
CA ALA A 45 -8.26 4.21 1.72
C ALA A 45 -8.07 3.02 0.78
N LEU A 46 -6.93 2.32 0.88
CA LEU A 46 -6.60 1.20 -0.01
C LEU A 46 -7.61 0.03 0.07
N PRO A 47 -7.92 -0.57 1.24
CA PRO A 47 -8.92 -1.63 1.31
C PRO A 47 -10.32 -1.13 0.93
N ILE A 48 -10.66 0.13 1.26
CA ILE A 48 -11.96 0.71 0.86
C ILE A 48 -12.06 0.81 -0.66
N ALA A 49 -11.00 1.25 -1.34
CA ALA A 49 -10.95 1.33 -2.79
C ALA A 49 -11.12 -0.04 -3.45
N LEU A 50 -10.48 -1.08 -2.90
CA LEU A 50 -10.62 -2.45 -3.40
C LEU A 50 -12.02 -3.01 -3.17
N LEU A 51 -12.63 -2.73 -2.01
CA LEU A 51 -14.03 -3.09 -1.74
C LEU A 51 -14.97 -2.39 -2.72
N LEU A 52 -14.77 -1.09 -2.94
CA LEU A 52 -15.55 -0.33 -3.91
C LEU A 52 -15.39 -0.94 -5.30
N PHE A 53 -14.17 -1.25 -5.74
CA PHE A 53 -13.90 -1.87 -7.03
C PHE A 53 -14.70 -3.16 -7.24
N VAL A 54 -14.65 -4.10 -6.27
CA VAL A 54 -15.42 -5.35 -6.32
C VAL A 54 -16.93 -5.11 -6.35
N THR A 55 -17.43 -4.09 -5.64
CA THR A 55 -18.86 -3.75 -5.67
C THR A 55 -19.29 -3.02 -6.93
N THR A 56 -18.36 -2.40 -7.66
CA THR A 56 -18.70 -1.49 -8.76
C THR A 56 -19.36 -2.24 -9.93
N GLU A 57 -18.94 -3.48 -10.18
CA GLU A 57 -19.50 -4.36 -11.22
C GLU A 57 -20.99 -4.65 -11.03
N ASN A 58 -21.48 -4.58 -9.78
CA ASN A 58 -22.86 -4.89 -9.41
C ASN A 58 -23.76 -3.64 -9.31
N THR A 59 -23.23 -2.45 -9.61
CA THR A 59 -23.98 -1.19 -9.45
C THR A 59 -24.80 -0.86 -10.71
N ALA A 60 -26.10 -0.64 -10.55
CA ALA A 60 -27.07 -0.47 -11.64
C ALA A 60 -26.76 0.66 -12.65
N PHE A 61 -26.00 1.69 -12.27
CA PHE A 61 -25.67 2.83 -13.14
C PHE A 61 -24.21 2.84 -13.63
N ILE A 62 -23.29 2.26 -12.87
CA ILE A 62 -21.84 2.36 -13.15
C ILE A 62 -21.30 1.04 -13.71
N GLY A 63 -21.98 -0.09 -13.47
CA GLY A 63 -21.53 -1.41 -13.89
C GLY A 63 -21.32 -1.53 -15.40
N GLU A 64 -22.19 -0.94 -16.21
CA GLU A 64 -22.06 -1.00 -17.68
C GLU A 64 -20.87 -0.17 -18.20
N LEU A 65 -20.54 0.94 -17.53
CA LEU A 65 -19.35 1.72 -17.84
C LEU A 65 -18.09 0.95 -17.43
N VAL A 66 -18.10 0.30 -16.26
CA VAL A 66 -16.96 -0.45 -15.73
C VAL A 66 -16.67 -1.72 -16.50
N ARG A 67 -17.70 -2.38 -17.07
CA ARG A 67 -17.51 -3.52 -17.98
C ARG A 67 -16.73 -3.18 -19.26
N GLN A 68 -16.67 -1.90 -19.64
CA GLN A 68 -15.84 -1.44 -20.76
C GLN A 68 -14.35 -1.41 -20.40
N PHE A 69 -14.00 -1.43 -19.11
CA PHE A 69 -12.62 -1.53 -18.60
C PHE A 69 -12.21 -3.01 -18.57
N SER A 70 -12.15 -3.63 -19.75
CA SER A 70 -11.82 -5.05 -19.91
C SER A 70 -10.33 -5.34 -19.89
N THR A 71 -9.47 -4.32 -19.98
CA THR A 71 -8.02 -4.49 -19.94
C THR A 71 -7.47 -4.33 -18.51
N PRO A 72 -6.39 -5.03 -18.14
CA PRO A 72 -5.87 -5.02 -16.78
C PRO A 72 -5.41 -3.61 -16.36
N ILE A 73 -4.78 -2.90 -17.31
CA ILE A 73 -4.34 -1.51 -17.12
C ILE A 73 -5.52 -0.60 -16.79
N LEU A 74 -6.64 -0.75 -17.49
CA LEU A 74 -7.85 0.04 -17.26
C LEU A 74 -8.48 -0.27 -15.88
N GLN A 75 -8.44 -1.52 -15.42
CA GLN A 75 -8.87 -1.89 -14.08
C GLN A 75 -7.98 -1.27 -13.00
N VAL A 76 -6.66 -1.25 -13.20
CA VAL A 76 -5.73 -0.56 -12.28
C VAL A 76 -5.98 0.94 -12.23
N VAL A 77 -6.27 1.57 -13.36
CA VAL A 77 -6.66 2.99 -13.41
C VAL A 77 -7.93 3.22 -12.60
N LEU A 78 -8.94 2.37 -12.73
CA LEU A 78 -10.18 2.46 -11.96
C LEU A 78 -9.92 2.32 -10.45
N VAL A 79 -9.12 1.33 -10.04
CA VAL A 79 -8.69 1.17 -8.63
C VAL A 79 -7.97 2.44 -8.15
N GLY A 80 -7.12 3.03 -8.97
CA GLY A 80 -6.43 4.29 -8.67
C GLY A 80 -7.39 5.47 -8.47
N ILE A 81 -8.41 5.60 -9.31
CA ILE A 81 -9.46 6.63 -9.18
C ILE A 81 -10.24 6.44 -7.88
N LEU A 82 -10.67 5.20 -7.60
CA LEU A 82 -11.39 4.86 -6.37
C LEU A 82 -10.54 5.10 -5.11
N PHE A 83 -9.24 4.78 -5.18
CA PHE A 83 -8.28 5.07 -4.12
C PHE A 83 -8.15 6.57 -3.87
N ALA A 84 -7.99 7.38 -4.91
CA ALA A 84 -7.93 8.83 -4.76
C ALA A 84 -9.22 9.39 -4.15
N ALA A 85 -10.39 8.93 -4.61
CA ALA A 85 -11.68 9.33 -4.07
C ALA A 85 -11.85 8.94 -2.59
N ALA A 86 -11.51 7.69 -2.23
CA ALA A 86 -11.54 7.21 -0.85
C ALA A 86 -10.56 7.99 0.04
N PHE A 87 -9.34 8.23 -0.44
CA PHE A 87 -8.32 8.99 0.28
C PHE A 87 -8.78 10.41 0.60
N VAL A 88 -9.33 11.13 -0.39
CA VAL A 88 -9.87 12.49 -0.19
C VAL A 88 -11.04 12.47 0.78
N THR A 89 -11.93 11.49 0.67
CA THR A 89 -13.10 11.36 1.54
C THR A 89 -12.70 11.12 2.99
N ILE A 90 -11.82 10.14 3.25
CA ILE A 90 -11.29 9.84 4.59
C ILE A 90 -10.51 11.02 5.16
N SER A 91 -9.72 11.70 4.33
CA SER A 91 -8.97 12.89 4.74
C SER A 91 -9.88 14.02 5.23
N ARG A 92 -11.11 14.10 4.70
CA ARG A 92 -12.12 15.12 5.03
C ARG A 92 -13.05 14.74 6.19
N ILE A 93 -13.16 13.46 6.56
CA ILE A 93 -13.99 13.01 7.69
C ILE A 93 -13.52 13.57 9.05
N GLY A 94 -12.36 14.24 9.11
CA GLY A 94 -11.97 15.01 10.28
C GLY A 94 -11.48 14.15 11.45
N LEU A 95 -10.91 12.98 11.15
CA LEU A 95 -10.23 12.16 12.15
C LEU A 95 -9.13 13.00 12.83
N SER A 96 -9.14 13.08 14.17
CA SER A 96 -8.05 13.73 14.90
C SER A 96 -6.81 12.85 14.85
N TRP A 97 -5.77 13.33 14.20
CA TRP A 97 -4.48 12.62 14.13
C TRP A 97 -3.60 13.18 15.25
N GLY A 98 -2.88 12.31 15.98
CA GLY A 98 -2.03 12.69 17.10
C GLY A 98 -0.91 13.67 16.71
N GLY A 99 -0.16 14.16 17.70
CA GLY A 99 0.83 15.23 17.55
C GLY A 99 1.80 15.04 16.38
N GLU A 100 2.09 16.13 15.67
CA GLU A 100 2.77 16.16 14.35
C GLU A 100 4.30 15.91 14.38
N THR A 101 4.82 15.30 15.44
CA THR A 101 6.27 15.02 15.57
C THR A 101 6.56 13.55 15.42
N GLY A 102 6.75 13.11 14.16
CA GLY A 102 7.14 11.74 13.85
C GLY A 102 8.56 11.46 14.36
N GLN A 103 8.69 10.68 15.42
CA GLN A 103 9.99 10.17 15.85
C GLN A 103 10.55 9.26 14.75
N THR A 104 11.87 9.30 14.49
CA THR A 104 12.49 8.57 13.38
C THR A 104 12.17 7.08 13.36
N ILE A 105 12.13 6.45 14.53
CA ILE A 105 11.77 5.03 14.68
C ILE A 105 10.30 4.81 14.29
N GLN A 106 9.40 5.67 14.74
CA GLN A 106 7.96 5.55 14.42
C GLN A 106 7.72 5.75 12.92
N ALA A 107 8.43 6.67 12.28
CA ALA A 107 8.31 6.88 10.85
C ALA A 107 8.82 5.67 10.04
N ALA A 108 9.94 5.07 10.45
CA ALA A 108 10.43 3.82 9.84
C ALA A 108 9.40 2.68 9.99
N VAL A 109 8.86 2.48 11.20
CA VAL A 109 7.82 1.47 11.46
C VAL A 109 6.58 1.74 10.63
N GLY A 110 6.12 2.99 10.54
CA GLY A 110 4.95 3.37 9.75
C GLY A 110 5.15 3.19 8.24
N GLY A 111 6.35 3.47 7.73
CA GLY A 111 6.71 3.23 6.34
C GLY A 111 6.69 1.75 5.98
N VAL A 112 7.26 0.90 6.83
CA VAL A 112 7.25 -0.56 6.66
C VAL A 112 5.83 -1.11 6.77
N ALA A 113 5.03 -0.64 7.74
CA ALA A 113 3.64 -1.07 7.90
C ALA A 113 2.78 -0.70 6.67
N LEU A 114 2.94 0.51 6.14
CA LEU A 114 2.24 0.91 4.92
C LEU A 114 2.68 0.07 3.72
N ALA A 115 3.98 -0.20 3.58
CA ALA A 115 4.51 -1.08 2.53
C ALA A 115 3.89 -2.49 2.62
N ALA A 116 3.87 -3.08 3.82
CA ALA A 116 3.26 -4.40 4.04
C ALA A 116 1.78 -4.42 3.66
N ILE A 117 1.00 -3.39 4.00
CA ILE A 117 -0.41 -3.27 3.61
C ILE A 117 -0.55 -3.23 2.08
N VAL A 118 0.24 -2.37 1.42
CA VAL A 118 0.21 -2.22 -0.04
C VAL A 118 0.55 -3.54 -0.72
N THR A 119 1.64 -4.20 -0.33
CA THR A 119 2.07 -5.48 -0.90
C THR A 119 1.02 -6.57 -0.71
N THR A 120 0.49 -6.68 0.52
CA THR A 120 -0.50 -7.70 0.85
C THR A 120 -1.78 -7.54 0.04
N LEU A 121 -2.25 -6.30 -0.13
CA LEU A 121 -3.44 -6.00 -0.92
C LEU A 121 -3.18 -6.08 -2.43
N TRP A 122 -1.97 -5.77 -2.88
CA TRP A 122 -1.53 -5.97 -4.26
C TRP A 122 -1.54 -7.45 -4.65
N LEU A 123 -1.03 -8.33 -3.78
CA LEU A 123 -1.08 -9.79 -3.95
C LEU A 123 -2.51 -10.34 -3.91
N ALA A 124 -3.41 -9.69 -3.18
CA ALA A 124 -4.81 -10.10 -3.09
C ALA A 124 -5.65 -9.70 -4.32
N THR A 125 -5.14 -8.82 -5.19
CA THR A 125 -5.90 -8.23 -6.29
C THR A 125 -5.41 -8.75 -7.63
N PRO A 126 -6.17 -9.61 -8.35
CA PRO A 126 -5.73 -10.20 -9.62
C PRO A 126 -5.31 -9.17 -10.67
N ALA A 127 -6.10 -8.10 -10.84
CA ALA A 127 -5.80 -7.02 -11.80
C ALA A 127 -4.44 -6.34 -11.55
N LEU A 128 -4.01 -6.25 -10.28
CA LEU A 128 -2.71 -5.68 -9.91
C LEU A 128 -1.57 -6.67 -10.18
N GLN A 129 -1.80 -7.97 -9.96
CA GLN A 129 -0.84 -9.03 -10.28
C GLN A 129 -0.52 -9.11 -11.77
N GLU A 130 -1.49 -8.80 -12.64
CA GLU A 130 -1.27 -8.78 -14.09
C GLU A 130 -0.40 -7.60 -14.55
N VAL A 131 -0.37 -6.50 -13.79
CA VAL A 131 0.53 -5.37 -14.06
C VAL A 131 1.92 -5.60 -13.48
N TRP A 132 2.01 -6.11 -12.25
CA TRP A 132 3.26 -6.53 -11.63
C TRP A 132 3.03 -7.75 -10.75
N SER A 133 3.61 -8.88 -11.16
CA SER A 133 3.64 -10.10 -10.37
C SER A 133 4.90 -10.10 -9.51
N PHE A 134 4.72 -10.11 -8.20
CA PHE A 134 5.84 -10.29 -7.27
C PHE A 134 6.39 -11.72 -7.38
N GLY A 135 7.69 -11.87 -7.14
CA GLY A 135 8.36 -13.16 -7.13
C GLY A 135 7.90 -14.08 -5.98
N PRO A 136 8.24 -15.38 -6.06
CA PRO A 136 7.74 -16.40 -5.13
C PRO A 136 8.03 -16.10 -3.65
N GLN A 137 9.19 -15.50 -3.36
CA GLN A 137 9.58 -15.17 -1.98
C GLN A 137 8.66 -14.14 -1.33
N VAL A 138 8.28 -13.09 -2.07
CA VAL A 138 7.37 -12.04 -1.57
C VAL A 138 5.95 -12.60 -1.46
N ALA A 139 5.54 -13.42 -2.42
CA ALA A 139 4.25 -14.12 -2.38
C ALA A 139 4.16 -15.13 -1.21
N GLU A 140 5.26 -15.77 -0.83
CA GLU A 140 5.30 -16.69 0.32
C GLU A 140 5.15 -15.94 1.65
N ILE A 141 5.78 -14.77 1.78
CA ILE A 141 5.75 -13.98 3.02
C ILE A 141 4.44 -13.21 3.17
N PHE A 142 4.00 -12.51 2.12
CA PHE A 142 2.81 -11.64 2.14
C PHE A 142 1.58 -12.31 1.53
N GLY A 143 1.65 -13.61 1.27
CA GLY A 143 0.59 -14.40 0.65
C GLY A 143 -0.63 -14.58 1.52
N GLU A 144 -1.60 -15.30 0.96
CA GLU A 144 -2.93 -15.49 1.56
C GLU A 144 -2.87 -16.07 2.99
N SER A 145 -1.99 -17.04 3.23
CA SER A 145 -1.83 -17.70 4.55
C SER A 145 -1.45 -16.74 5.69
N TYR A 146 -0.72 -15.67 5.39
CA TYR A 146 -0.23 -14.71 6.39
C TYR A 146 -0.89 -13.33 6.29
N ARG A 147 -1.78 -13.14 5.30
CA ARG A 147 -2.47 -11.87 5.01
C ARG A 147 -3.10 -11.25 6.25
N PHE A 148 -3.82 -12.06 7.04
CA PHE A 148 -4.45 -11.58 8.27
C PHE A 148 -3.43 -10.96 9.23
N PHE A 149 -2.32 -11.65 9.49
CA PHE A 149 -1.29 -11.19 10.42
C PHE A 149 -0.58 -9.93 9.92
N TRP A 150 -0.30 -9.86 8.61
CA TRP A 150 0.31 -8.67 8.02
C TRP A 150 -0.61 -7.46 8.08
N LEU A 151 -1.88 -7.60 7.72
CA LEU A 151 -2.83 -6.49 7.80
C LEU A 151 -3.06 -6.07 9.25
N PHE A 152 -3.36 -7.01 10.15
CA PHE A 152 -3.60 -6.73 11.56
C PHE A 152 -2.38 -6.09 12.23
N GLY A 153 -1.20 -6.69 12.06
CA GLY A 153 0.06 -6.19 12.61
C GLY A 153 0.42 -4.81 12.06
N SER A 154 0.20 -4.56 10.77
CA SER A 154 0.49 -3.27 10.15
C SER A 154 -0.48 -2.18 10.61
N TYR A 155 -1.78 -2.48 10.74
CA TYR A 155 -2.73 -1.52 11.32
C TYR A 155 -2.44 -1.23 12.79
N ALA A 156 -2.05 -2.24 13.57
CA ALA A 156 -1.61 -2.05 14.96
C ALA A 156 -0.35 -1.18 15.04
N ALA A 157 0.63 -1.42 14.16
CA ALA A 157 1.84 -0.61 14.06
C ALA A 157 1.53 0.85 13.69
N LEU A 158 0.67 1.08 12.70
CA LEU A 158 0.22 2.42 12.33
C LEU A 158 -0.57 3.12 13.46
N ALA A 159 -1.39 2.37 14.21
CA ALA A 159 -2.08 2.89 15.38
C ALA A 159 -1.11 3.31 16.50
N PHE A 160 -0.04 2.55 16.71
CA PHE A 160 1.04 2.91 17.65
C PHE A 160 1.78 4.17 17.17
N VAL A 161 2.19 4.21 15.90
CA VAL A 161 2.89 5.35 15.28
C VAL A 161 2.04 6.63 15.32
N ARG A 162 0.71 6.51 15.29
CA ARG A 162 -0.22 7.65 15.44
C ARG A 162 -0.24 8.23 16.87
N ASN A 163 -0.04 7.40 17.89
CA ASN A 163 -0.25 7.75 19.29
C ASN A 163 1.06 8.00 20.07
N GLY A 164 2.21 7.75 19.43
CA GLY A 164 3.53 7.92 20.04
C GLY A 164 4.12 9.32 19.87
#